data_AF-A0A5J4TGH4-F1
#
_entry.id   AF-A0A5J4TGH4-F1
#
_cell.length_a   1.000
_cell.length_b   1.000
_cell.length_c   1.000
_cell.angle_alpha   90.00
_cell.angle_beta   90.00
_cell.angle_gamma   90.00
#
_symmetry.space_group_name_H-M   'P 1'
#
loop_
_entity.id
_entity.type
_entity.pdbx_description
1 polymer ?
#
loop_
_entity_poly.entity_id
_entity_poly.type
_entity_poly.pdbx_seq_one_letter_code
_entity_poly.pdbx_strand_id
1 'polypeptide(L)'
;SFHQLERSRFAGGGLYIDCQEYDCDIQFLGVMNFIDCSASRGGGLVITSFASNQIIMSNQCIFLNCSSFDGDGGGIYLYFSRHPFQVQITGNIFFEDCSCSASGGGMYMSISSGGSVTLDNKCEFLKCKSGNGGAMYLRINFEQQSSIQIKDILIQECQALINTESTIYSQSGFGGGIFIAGTGVYDISSKMLDFSKMKMYGNSADKAGQSLYVAMPIVIEWCRTGINGEYVKGNYSDIDSDESDLEGIRVGYSNFNDLSQVDIVKDQRPLELWWRTIWHILNRNEKAFKGIDQIGCSEYNNPCYSIDYAIEQISVELGGILTSTIAEKRIGICEEGYDLTSPIQFSKSSTYTNIIKIMKQLYMTKYNMEGKAEIKIIKGGYASNIENGHKGWISASGGIELKFYFIKLVTDKSKFNIPIIYI
;
A
#
# COMPACT_ATOMS: atom_id res chain seq x y z
N SER A 1 20.41 -26.65 18.15
CA SER A 1 21.44 -25.71 17.69
C SER A 1 22.12 -26.29 16.47
N PHE A 2 22.11 -25.57 15.36
CA PHE A 2 22.77 -25.90 14.10
C PHE A 2 23.85 -24.83 13.87
N HIS A 3 25.12 -25.25 13.79
CA HIS A 3 26.26 -24.33 13.68
C HIS A 3 27.21 -24.84 12.60
N GLN A 4 27.63 -23.94 11.70
CA GLN A 4 28.71 -24.20 10.74
C GLN A 4 28.56 -25.53 9.99
N LEU A 5 27.33 -25.81 9.56
CA LEU A 5 27.06 -26.98 8.74
C LEU A 5 27.69 -26.77 7.36
N GLU A 6 28.15 -27.85 6.73
CA GLU A 6 28.61 -27.79 5.35
C GLU A 6 27.52 -27.20 4.46
N ARG A 7 27.91 -26.32 3.53
CA ARG A 7 27.01 -25.64 2.61
C ARG A 7 26.11 -26.65 1.88
N SER A 8 24.80 -26.57 2.12
CA SER A 8 23.82 -27.40 1.42
C SER A 8 23.72 -26.96 -0.04
N ARG A 9 23.81 -27.92 -0.97
CA ARG A 9 23.60 -27.64 -2.41
C ARG A 9 22.13 -27.51 -2.80
N PHE A 10 21.21 -27.76 -1.87
CA PHE A 10 19.78 -27.75 -2.12
C PHE A 10 19.09 -26.70 -1.23
N ALA A 11 18.58 -27.10 -0.08
CA ALA A 11 17.68 -26.28 0.72
C ALA A 11 17.89 -26.54 2.21
N GLY A 12 17.59 -25.57 3.06
CA GLY A 12 17.54 -25.74 4.51
C GLY A 12 18.89 -26.08 5.12
N GLY A 13 19.83 -25.13 5.11
CA GLY A 13 21.22 -25.39 5.53
C GLY A 13 21.34 -25.90 6.97
N GLY A 14 20.38 -25.56 7.83
CA GLY A 14 20.18 -26.21 9.13
C GLY A 14 19.09 -27.27 9.13
N LEU A 15 17.90 -26.92 8.64
CA LEU A 15 16.74 -27.82 8.65
C LEU A 15 15.87 -27.65 7.41
N TYR A 16 15.46 -28.77 6.82
CA TYR A 16 14.50 -28.83 5.72
C TYR A 16 13.31 -29.69 6.14
N ILE A 17 12.11 -29.12 6.12
CA ILE A 17 10.85 -29.81 6.42
C ILE A 17 9.95 -29.73 5.19
N ASP A 18 9.45 -30.88 4.75
CA ASP A 18 8.53 -30.99 3.62
C ASP A 18 7.26 -31.74 4.01
N CYS A 19 6.13 -31.07 3.92
CA CYS A 19 4.80 -31.57 4.27
C CYS A 19 3.98 -31.76 3.00
N GLN A 20 3.76 -33.02 2.60
CA GLN A 20 3.17 -33.37 1.31
C GLN A 20 1.70 -33.81 1.40
N GLU A 21 1.41 -34.94 2.06
CA GLU A 21 0.10 -35.62 1.93
C GLU A 21 -0.80 -35.53 3.17
N TYR A 22 -0.23 -35.43 4.37
CA TYR A 22 -0.96 -35.45 5.63
C TYR A 22 -0.84 -34.13 6.36
N ASP A 23 -1.83 -33.83 7.20
CA ASP A 23 -1.80 -32.64 8.05
C ASP A 23 -0.52 -32.64 8.91
N CYS A 24 0.16 -31.49 8.92
CA CYS A 24 1.44 -31.32 9.61
C CYS A 24 1.29 -30.33 10.77
N ASP A 25 1.65 -30.77 11.98
CA ASP A 25 1.81 -29.89 13.14
C ASP A 25 3.30 -29.76 13.47
N ILE A 26 3.87 -28.60 13.14
CA ILE A 26 5.30 -28.29 13.32
C ILE A 26 5.43 -27.28 14.44
N GLN A 27 5.96 -27.71 15.58
CA GLN A 27 6.14 -26.86 16.76
C GLN A 27 7.61 -26.76 17.16
N PHE A 28 8.14 -25.54 17.16
CA PHE A 28 9.47 -25.23 17.68
C PHE A 28 9.35 -24.86 19.17
N LEU A 29 9.25 -25.91 19.99
CA LEU A 29 9.03 -25.81 21.45
C LEU A 29 10.30 -25.59 22.27
N GLY A 30 11.48 -25.63 21.66
CA GLY A 30 12.76 -25.39 22.33
C GLY A 30 13.42 -24.09 21.88
N VAL A 31 14.57 -23.77 22.48
CA VAL A 31 15.46 -22.72 21.94
C VAL A 31 16.18 -23.28 20.72
N MET A 32 16.04 -22.62 19.58
CA MET A 32 16.62 -23.05 18.30
C MET A 32 17.57 -22.00 17.76
N ASN A 33 18.84 -22.35 17.55
CA ASN A 33 19.81 -21.46 16.92
C ASN A 33 20.25 -22.07 15.59
N PHE A 34 20.23 -21.27 14.54
CA PHE A 34 20.75 -21.51 13.21
C PHE A 34 21.85 -20.48 12.99
N ILE A 35 23.12 -20.92 13.03
CA ILE A 35 24.28 -20.03 12.95
C ILE A 35 25.18 -20.49 11.81
N ASP A 36 25.55 -19.53 10.95
CA ASP A 36 26.39 -19.76 9.78
C ASP A 36 25.83 -20.87 8.85
N CYS A 37 24.50 -20.99 8.77
CA CYS A 37 23.85 -21.96 7.90
C CYS A 37 23.75 -21.41 6.47
N SER A 38 24.10 -22.21 5.47
CA SER A 38 24.07 -21.78 4.06
C SER A 38 23.48 -22.85 3.15
N ALA A 39 22.57 -22.46 2.26
CA ALA A 39 21.90 -23.33 1.30
C ALA A 39 21.56 -22.61 -0.01
N SER A 40 21.09 -23.34 -1.04
CA SER A 40 20.60 -22.69 -2.27
C SER A 40 19.24 -21.99 -2.05
N ARG A 41 18.44 -22.42 -1.07
CA ARG A 41 17.22 -21.76 -0.57
C ARG A 41 17.09 -21.95 0.94
N GLY A 42 16.62 -20.94 1.67
CA GLY A 42 16.37 -21.05 3.12
C GLY A 42 17.65 -21.42 3.88
N GLY A 43 18.57 -20.48 4.03
CA GLY A 43 19.90 -20.74 4.57
C GLY A 43 19.88 -21.46 5.93
N GLY A 44 19.01 -21.03 6.85
CA GLY A 44 18.78 -21.73 8.11
C GLY A 44 17.70 -22.80 8.03
N LEU A 45 16.50 -22.41 7.62
CA LEU A 45 15.30 -23.27 7.66
C LEU A 45 14.49 -23.16 6.37
N VAL A 46 14.00 -24.31 5.93
CA VAL A 46 13.00 -24.41 4.86
C VAL A 46 11.79 -25.18 5.38
N ILE A 47 10.60 -24.63 5.13
CA ILE A 47 9.34 -25.37 5.29
C ILE A 47 8.52 -25.23 4.00
N THR A 48 8.26 -26.37 3.36
CA THR A 48 7.33 -26.48 2.24
C THR A 48 6.10 -27.24 2.69
N SER A 49 4.91 -26.70 2.42
CA SER A 49 3.64 -27.37 2.74
C SER A 49 2.69 -27.40 1.54
N PHE A 50 2.25 -28.61 1.24
CA PHE A 50 1.22 -28.97 0.27
C PHE A 50 0.02 -29.64 0.94
N ALA A 51 -0.02 -29.69 2.28
CA ALA A 51 -1.10 -30.22 3.12
C ALA A 51 -1.52 -29.16 4.14
N SER A 52 -2.60 -29.41 4.90
CA SER A 52 -2.96 -28.48 5.97
C SER A 52 -1.87 -28.47 7.02
N ASN A 53 -1.47 -27.29 7.48
CA ASN A 53 -0.36 -27.21 8.43
C ASN A 53 -0.54 -26.13 9.48
N GLN A 54 -0.08 -26.45 10.69
CA GLN A 54 0.14 -25.51 11.76
C GLN A 54 1.63 -25.42 12.02
N ILE A 55 2.18 -24.20 11.97
CA ILE A 55 3.57 -23.91 12.29
C ILE A 55 3.58 -22.94 13.46
N ILE A 56 4.18 -23.36 14.57
CA ILE A 56 4.27 -22.54 15.79
C ILE A 56 5.74 -22.34 16.16
N MET A 57 6.16 -21.09 16.21
CA MET A 57 7.44 -20.63 16.74
C MET A 57 7.17 -19.71 17.93
N SER A 58 6.95 -20.31 19.10
CA SER A 58 6.57 -19.61 20.33
C SER A 58 7.73 -19.43 21.32
N ASN A 59 8.84 -20.13 21.12
CA ASN A 59 10.06 -19.99 21.89
C ASN A 59 11.17 -19.29 21.09
N GLN A 60 12.28 -18.99 21.76
CA GLN A 60 13.37 -18.25 21.15
C GLN A 60 13.96 -19.01 19.95
N CYS A 61 14.00 -18.35 18.79
CA CYS A 61 14.73 -18.85 17.63
C CYS A 61 15.67 -17.77 17.10
N ILE A 62 16.93 -18.15 16.83
CA ILE A 62 17.96 -17.24 16.31
C ILE A 62 18.40 -17.75 14.94
N PHE A 63 18.40 -16.85 13.96
CA PHE A 63 19.00 -17.02 12.64
C PHE A 63 20.11 -15.98 12.53
N LEU A 64 21.35 -16.41 12.72
CA LEU A 64 22.53 -15.55 12.70
C LEU A 64 23.40 -15.91 11.50
N ASN A 65 23.71 -14.91 10.68
CA ASN A 65 24.63 -15.04 9.55
C ASN A 65 24.24 -16.17 8.58
N CYS A 66 22.94 -16.41 8.42
CA CYS A 66 22.41 -17.43 7.52
C CYS A 66 22.32 -16.88 6.09
N SER A 67 22.63 -17.71 5.09
CA SER A 67 22.68 -17.25 3.71
C SER A 67 22.03 -18.21 2.70
N SER A 68 21.36 -17.63 1.71
CA SER A 68 20.91 -18.32 0.51
C SER A 68 21.65 -17.80 -0.72
N PHE A 69 22.37 -18.67 -1.43
CA PHE A 69 23.27 -18.22 -2.50
C PHE A 69 22.64 -18.18 -3.90
N ASP A 70 21.66 -19.03 -4.20
CA ASP A 70 21.03 -19.14 -5.53
C ASP A 70 19.52 -18.83 -5.51
N GLY A 71 18.95 -18.55 -4.34
CA GLY A 71 17.50 -18.48 -4.18
C GLY A 71 17.09 -17.62 -2.99
N ASP A 72 15.83 -17.78 -2.59
CA ASP A 72 15.17 -16.89 -1.63
C ASP A 72 15.34 -17.36 -0.18
N GLY A 73 15.17 -16.44 0.77
CA GLY A 73 15.15 -16.73 2.21
C GLY A 73 16.54 -16.98 2.77
N GLY A 74 17.28 -15.94 3.15
CA GLY A 74 18.61 -16.13 3.77
C GLY A 74 18.51 -16.85 5.12
N GLY A 75 17.57 -16.46 5.99
CA GLY A 75 17.26 -17.17 7.23
C GLY A 75 16.24 -18.30 7.02
N ILE A 76 15.01 -17.93 6.67
CA ILE A 76 13.88 -18.86 6.49
C ILE A 76 13.29 -18.73 5.09
N TYR A 77 12.95 -19.87 4.49
CA TYR A 77 12.08 -19.96 3.32
C TYR A 77 10.80 -20.74 3.66
N LEU A 78 9.65 -20.10 3.43
CA LEU A 78 8.32 -20.69 3.65
C LEU A 78 7.53 -20.73 2.35
N TYR A 79 6.95 -21.89 2.02
CA TYR A 79 6.10 -22.07 0.86
C TYR A 79 4.83 -22.83 1.22
N PHE A 80 3.67 -22.20 1.02
CA PHE A 80 2.35 -22.75 1.31
C PHE A 80 1.52 -22.84 0.04
N SER A 81 1.02 -24.03 -0.28
CA SER A 81 0.19 -24.27 -1.45
C SER A 81 -0.88 -25.34 -1.20
N ARG A 82 -1.91 -25.35 -2.06
CA ARG A 82 -3.02 -26.33 -2.11
C ARG A 82 -4.00 -26.34 -0.93
N HIS A 83 -3.54 -26.32 0.32
CA HIS A 83 -4.37 -26.50 1.50
C HIS A 83 -4.24 -25.36 2.52
N PRO A 84 -5.22 -25.21 3.42
CA PRO A 84 -5.19 -24.15 4.43
C PRO A 84 -4.01 -24.27 5.38
N PHE A 85 -3.42 -23.14 5.76
CA PHE A 85 -2.28 -23.12 6.69
C PHE A 85 -2.47 -22.11 7.83
N GLN A 86 -1.72 -22.33 8.91
CA GLN A 86 -1.59 -21.40 10.02
C GLN A 86 -0.12 -21.28 10.43
N VAL A 87 0.43 -20.07 10.38
CA VAL A 87 1.76 -19.74 10.88
C VAL A 87 1.62 -18.78 12.05
N GLN A 88 2.16 -19.16 13.20
CA GLN A 88 2.21 -18.34 14.41
C GLN A 88 3.66 -18.20 14.87
N ILE A 89 4.22 -17.02 14.68
CA ILE A 89 5.56 -16.64 15.12
C ILE A 89 5.39 -15.57 16.19
N THR A 90 5.43 -15.99 17.44
CA THR A 90 5.11 -15.16 18.62
C THR A 90 6.17 -15.25 19.74
N GLY A 91 7.21 -16.06 19.52
CA GLY A 91 8.37 -16.15 20.39
C GLY A 91 9.36 -15.00 20.16
N ASN A 92 10.47 -15.01 20.90
CA ASN A 92 11.59 -14.10 20.68
C ASN A 92 12.39 -14.56 19.44
N ILE A 93 12.06 -14.06 18.26
CA ILE A 93 12.68 -14.53 17.02
C ILE A 93 13.63 -13.46 16.50
N PHE A 94 14.88 -13.83 16.31
CA PHE A 94 15.93 -12.91 15.88
C PHE A 94 16.51 -13.36 14.55
N PHE A 95 16.52 -12.45 13.58
CA PHE A 95 17.25 -12.57 12.32
C PHE A 95 18.33 -11.50 12.31
N GLU A 96 19.59 -11.90 12.30
CA GLU A 96 20.71 -10.97 12.26
C GLU A 96 21.68 -11.36 11.15
N ASP A 97 22.08 -10.38 10.34
CA ASP A 97 23.03 -10.52 9.23
C ASP A 97 22.67 -11.66 8.24
N CYS A 98 21.38 -11.96 8.09
CA CYS A 98 20.92 -12.95 7.12
C CYS A 98 20.88 -12.36 5.71
N SER A 99 21.29 -13.15 4.70
CA SER A 99 21.41 -12.61 3.33
C SER A 99 21.00 -13.58 2.22
N CYS A 100 20.53 -13.02 1.11
CA CYS A 100 20.37 -13.77 -0.13
C CYS A 100 20.56 -12.89 -1.37
N SER A 101 20.81 -13.48 -2.53
CA SER A 101 20.92 -12.73 -3.80
C SER A 101 19.56 -12.35 -4.42
N ALA A 102 18.51 -13.11 -4.09
CA ALA A 102 17.17 -12.96 -4.66
C ALA A 102 16.22 -12.19 -3.74
N SER A 103 15.46 -12.88 -2.90
CA SER A 103 14.35 -12.26 -2.16
C SER A 103 14.31 -12.68 -0.68
N GLY A 104 14.11 -11.71 0.23
CA GLY A 104 13.89 -11.99 1.66
C GLY A 104 15.17 -12.42 2.40
N GLY A 105 16.01 -11.47 2.80
CA GLY A 105 17.30 -11.77 3.44
C GLY A 105 17.11 -12.51 4.78
N GLY A 106 16.18 -12.06 5.61
CA GLY A 106 15.76 -12.80 6.80
C GLY A 106 14.73 -13.89 6.48
N MET A 107 13.63 -13.52 5.83
CA MET A 107 12.50 -14.41 5.57
C MET A 107 11.91 -14.23 4.17
N TYR A 108 11.72 -15.34 3.47
CA TYR A 108 10.90 -15.40 2.28
C TYR A 108 9.62 -16.20 2.55
N MET A 109 8.47 -15.69 2.09
CA MET A 109 7.21 -16.38 2.22
C MET A 109 6.42 -16.33 0.91
N SER A 110 6.02 -17.50 0.40
CA SER A 110 5.13 -17.63 -0.74
C SER A 110 3.82 -18.29 -0.32
N ILE A 111 2.74 -17.50 -0.29
CA ILE A 111 1.39 -17.86 0.12
C ILE A 111 0.52 -18.03 -1.11
N SER A 112 0.21 -19.28 -1.47
CA SER A 112 -0.61 -19.61 -2.65
C SER A 112 -1.89 -20.37 -2.33
N SER A 113 -2.17 -20.61 -1.05
CA SER A 113 -3.43 -21.15 -0.52
C SER A 113 -3.99 -20.24 0.57
N GLY A 114 -5.25 -20.46 0.96
CA GLY A 114 -5.89 -19.70 2.03
C GLY A 114 -5.26 -20.02 3.39
N GLY A 115 -5.27 -19.10 4.35
CA GLY A 115 -4.67 -19.38 5.66
C GLY A 115 -4.46 -18.16 6.53
N SER A 116 -3.62 -18.30 7.55
CA SER A 116 -3.25 -17.20 8.43
C SER A 116 -1.76 -17.17 8.73
N VAL A 117 -1.20 -15.97 8.76
CA VAL A 117 0.15 -15.66 9.22
C VAL A 117 0.01 -14.65 10.34
N THR A 118 0.63 -14.94 11.47
CA THR A 118 0.81 -13.99 12.56
C THR A 118 2.27 -13.94 12.93
N LEU A 119 2.90 -12.80 12.66
CA LEU A 119 4.17 -12.38 13.24
C LEU A 119 3.82 -11.26 14.20
N ASP A 120 3.97 -11.51 15.49
CA ASP A 120 3.64 -10.52 16.51
C ASP A 120 4.72 -10.52 17.58
N ASN A 121 5.03 -9.32 18.11
CA ASN A 121 5.82 -9.05 19.30
C ASN A 121 7.17 -9.81 19.43
N LYS A 122 8.28 -9.08 19.52
CA LYS A 122 9.65 -9.63 19.73
C LYS A 122 10.22 -10.45 18.57
N CYS A 123 9.71 -10.22 17.35
CA CYS A 123 10.42 -10.58 16.12
C CYS A 123 11.28 -9.40 15.67
N GLU A 124 12.57 -9.65 15.48
CA GLU A 124 13.55 -8.62 15.10
C GLU A 124 14.32 -9.07 13.85
N PHE A 125 14.38 -8.18 12.86
CA PHE A 125 15.21 -8.32 11.67
C PHE A 125 16.25 -7.20 11.67
N LEU A 126 17.51 -7.59 11.82
CA LEU A 126 18.64 -6.68 11.97
C LEU A 126 19.64 -6.93 10.85
N LYS A 127 19.94 -5.90 10.06
CA LYS A 127 21.01 -5.91 9.04
C LYS A 127 20.89 -6.99 7.96
N CYS A 128 19.70 -7.56 7.79
CA CYS A 128 19.44 -8.52 6.72
C CYS A 128 19.51 -7.85 5.34
N LYS A 129 19.95 -8.61 4.32
CA LYS A 129 20.19 -8.10 2.97
C LYS A 129 19.62 -9.01 1.89
N SER A 130 19.02 -8.44 0.85
CA SER A 130 18.56 -9.23 -0.30
C SER A 130 18.52 -8.40 -1.58
N GLY A 131 18.15 -9.03 -2.69
CA GLY A 131 17.74 -8.30 -3.89
C GLY A 131 16.48 -7.48 -3.62
N ASN A 132 15.39 -8.12 -3.21
CA ASN A 132 14.14 -7.45 -2.79
C ASN A 132 13.72 -7.88 -1.38
N GLY A 133 13.27 -6.95 -0.54
CA GLY A 133 12.84 -7.25 0.82
C GLY A 133 14.02 -7.65 1.70
N GLY A 134 14.84 -6.68 2.12
CA GLY A 134 16.10 -6.98 2.84
C GLY A 134 15.88 -7.81 4.09
N ALA A 135 14.86 -7.49 4.88
CA ALA A 135 14.36 -8.36 5.95
C ALA A 135 13.44 -9.45 5.41
N MET A 136 12.39 -9.05 4.70
CA MET A 136 11.28 -9.95 4.38
C MET A 136 10.72 -9.74 2.98
N TYR A 137 10.43 -10.84 2.30
CA TYR A 137 9.72 -10.84 1.03
C TYR A 137 8.45 -11.68 1.12
N LEU A 138 7.32 -11.09 0.76
CA LEU A 138 6.00 -11.74 0.79
C LEU A 138 5.44 -11.82 -0.63
N ARG A 139 5.27 -13.05 -1.14
CA ARG A 139 4.53 -13.36 -2.36
C ARG A 139 3.16 -13.91 -2.01
N ILE A 140 2.10 -13.17 -2.32
CA ILE A 140 0.75 -13.50 -1.86
C ILE A 140 -0.19 -13.71 -3.05
N ASN A 141 -0.97 -14.79 -3.02
CA ASN A 141 -2.16 -14.91 -3.87
C ASN A 141 -3.38 -14.35 -3.14
N PHE A 142 -3.80 -13.13 -3.48
CA PHE A 142 -4.88 -12.42 -2.78
C PHE A 142 -6.27 -13.05 -3.00
N GLU A 143 -6.46 -13.85 -4.06
CA GLU A 143 -7.71 -14.60 -4.29
C GLU A 143 -7.98 -15.63 -3.20
N GLN A 144 -6.94 -16.07 -2.48
CA GLN A 144 -7.05 -17.12 -1.46
C GLN A 144 -7.51 -16.60 -0.10
N GLN A 145 -7.66 -15.29 0.05
CA GLN A 145 -8.19 -14.65 1.24
C GLN A 145 -7.41 -14.93 2.55
N SER A 146 -6.08 -15.10 2.48
CA SER A 146 -5.23 -15.33 3.65
C SER A 146 -5.06 -14.11 4.56
N SER A 147 -5.28 -14.25 5.88
CA SER A 147 -5.00 -13.19 6.85
C SER A 147 -3.51 -13.12 7.16
N ILE A 148 -2.88 -11.96 6.98
CA ILE A 148 -1.46 -11.71 7.22
C ILE A 148 -1.33 -10.55 8.19
N GLN A 149 -0.98 -10.87 9.42
CA GLN A 149 -0.78 -9.92 10.50
C GLN A 149 0.70 -9.90 10.86
N ILE A 150 1.36 -8.77 10.64
CA ILE A 150 2.77 -8.56 10.94
C ILE A 150 2.87 -7.30 11.79
N LYS A 151 2.83 -7.48 13.11
CA LYS A 151 2.57 -6.41 14.07
C LYS A 151 3.68 -6.30 15.09
N ASP A 152 4.00 -5.07 15.48
CA ASP A 152 4.94 -4.77 16.57
C ASP A 152 6.29 -5.54 16.44
N ILE A 153 6.75 -5.71 15.21
CA ILE A 153 8.07 -6.25 14.89
C ILE A 153 9.07 -5.11 14.69
N LEU A 154 10.36 -5.40 14.85
CA LEU A 154 11.46 -4.48 14.56
C LEU A 154 12.14 -4.88 13.25
N ILE A 155 12.31 -3.92 12.36
CA ILE A 155 13.10 -4.06 11.13
C ILE A 155 14.08 -2.90 11.07
N GLN A 156 15.36 -3.20 11.24
CA GLN A 156 16.38 -2.18 11.39
C GLN A 156 17.63 -2.49 10.55
N GLU A 157 18.13 -1.44 9.88
CA GLU A 157 19.35 -1.48 9.07
C GLU A 157 19.33 -2.54 7.95
N CYS A 158 18.15 -2.99 7.53
CA CYS A 158 17.98 -3.95 6.45
C CYS A 158 18.11 -3.28 5.07
N GLN A 159 18.61 -4.04 4.09
CA GLN A 159 18.97 -3.49 2.78
C GLN A 159 18.44 -4.31 1.61
N ALA A 160 17.85 -3.63 0.63
CA ALA A 160 17.53 -4.19 -0.68
C ALA A 160 18.53 -3.66 -1.72
N LEU A 161 19.31 -4.56 -2.30
CA LEU A 161 20.45 -4.25 -3.15
C LEU A 161 20.13 -4.59 -4.61
N ILE A 162 20.67 -3.84 -5.55
CA ILE A 162 20.59 -4.18 -6.97
C ILE A 162 21.39 -5.45 -7.23
N ASN A 163 20.72 -6.44 -7.82
CA ASN A 163 21.39 -7.59 -8.42
C ASN A 163 21.80 -7.21 -9.85
N THR A 164 23.08 -6.90 -10.05
CA THR A 164 23.64 -6.51 -11.35
C THR A 164 23.64 -7.64 -12.39
N GLU A 165 23.40 -8.88 -11.98
CA GLU A 165 23.29 -10.03 -12.89
C GLU A 165 21.87 -10.21 -13.45
N SER A 166 20.85 -9.58 -12.85
CA SER A 166 19.49 -9.62 -13.38
C SER A 166 19.31 -8.58 -14.48
N THR A 167 18.73 -9.01 -15.60
CA THR A 167 18.31 -8.12 -16.69
C THR A 167 16.93 -7.52 -16.46
N ILE A 168 16.19 -7.98 -15.45
CA ILE A 168 14.81 -7.56 -15.16
C ILE A 168 14.84 -6.53 -14.03
N TYR A 169 14.44 -5.30 -14.35
CA TYR A 169 14.54 -4.17 -13.43
C TYR A 169 13.79 -4.40 -12.11
N SER A 170 12.63 -5.04 -12.13
CA SER A 170 11.80 -5.30 -10.94
C SER A 170 12.32 -6.38 -10.00
N GLN A 171 13.33 -7.16 -10.39
CA GLN A 171 13.79 -8.32 -9.61
C GLN A 171 14.73 -8.00 -8.44
N SER A 172 15.14 -6.74 -8.26
CA SER A 172 16.02 -6.35 -7.15
C SER A 172 15.98 -4.85 -6.87
N GLY A 173 16.47 -4.42 -5.71
CA GLY A 173 16.61 -3.03 -5.28
C GLY A 173 15.38 -2.41 -4.60
N PHE A 174 14.32 -3.18 -4.30
CA PHE A 174 13.08 -2.66 -3.74
C PHE A 174 12.80 -3.18 -2.33
N GLY A 175 12.30 -2.31 -1.45
CA GLY A 175 11.82 -2.70 -0.12
C GLY A 175 12.96 -3.06 0.81
N GLY A 176 13.72 -2.07 1.31
CA GLY A 176 14.91 -2.32 2.13
C GLY A 176 14.63 -3.16 3.38
N GLY A 177 13.47 -2.93 4.00
CA GLY A 177 12.90 -3.83 5.00
C GLY A 177 12.05 -4.93 4.35
N ILE A 178 10.88 -4.56 3.85
CA ILE A 178 9.86 -5.48 3.36
C ILE A 178 9.57 -5.21 1.89
N PHE A 179 9.44 -6.28 1.11
CA PHE A 179 8.82 -6.24 -0.21
C PHE A 179 7.58 -7.13 -0.23
N ILE A 180 6.46 -6.58 -0.68
CA ILE A 180 5.18 -7.31 -0.83
C ILE A 180 4.79 -7.32 -2.29
N ALA A 181 4.52 -8.50 -2.84
CA ALA A 181 3.89 -8.59 -4.14
C ALA A 181 2.87 -9.71 -4.22
N GLY A 182 1.91 -9.57 -5.12
CA GLY A 182 0.90 -10.61 -5.28
C GLY A 182 0.02 -10.47 -6.50
N THR A 183 -0.79 -11.49 -6.72
CA THR A 183 -1.77 -11.57 -7.80
C THR A 183 -3.18 -11.75 -7.23
N GLY A 184 -4.19 -11.55 -8.08
CA GLY A 184 -5.58 -11.77 -7.71
C GLY A 184 -6.31 -10.51 -7.25
N VAL A 185 -7.64 -10.59 -7.24
CA VAL A 185 -8.54 -9.50 -6.82
C VAL A 185 -9.04 -9.77 -5.40
N TYR A 186 -9.06 -8.71 -4.60
CA TYR A 186 -9.24 -8.75 -3.14
C TYR A 186 -10.63 -8.32 -2.70
N ASP A 187 -11.14 -8.93 -1.62
CA ASP A 187 -12.28 -8.41 -0.87
C ASP A 187 -11.79 -7.52 0.27
N ILE A 188 -12.02 -6.21 0.13
CA ILE A 188 -11.56 -5.16 1.06
C ILE A 188 -12.18 -5.31 2.46
N SER A 189 -13.35 -5.96 2.57
CA SER A 189 -14.04 -6.15 3.84
C SER A 189 -13.32 -7.09 4.81
N SER A 190 -12.40 -7.92 4.31
CA SER A 190 -11.74 -8.99 5.06
C SER A 190 -10.62 -8.53 6.01
N LYS A 191 -10.14 -7.27 5.90
CA LYS A 191 -9.02 -6.71 6.69
C LYS A 191 -7.84 -7.66 6.83
N MET A 192 -7.49 -8.35 5.76
CA MET A 192 -6.53 -9.44 5.82
C MET A 192 -5.10 -8.99 6.10
N LEU A 193 -4.69 -7.83 5.59
CA LEU A 193 -3.33 -7.32 5.73
C LEU A 193 -3.27 -6.28 6.85
N ASP A 194 -2.53 -6.61 7.91
CA ASP A 194 -2.35 -5.70 9.04
C ASP A 194 -0.88 -5.64 9.44
N PHE A 195 -0.25 -4.54 9.03
CA PHE A 195 1.16 -4.22 9.25
C PHE A 195 1.28 -3.06 10.26
N SER A 196 0.26 -2.87 11.10
CA SER A 196 0.25 -1.81 12.11
C SER A 196 1.34 -2.02 13.16
N LYS A 197 1.81 -0.90 13.73
CA LYS A 197 2.79 -0.88 14.85
C LYS A 197 4.19 -1.42 14.55
N MET A 198 4.49 -1.83 13.32
CA MET A 198 5.87 -2.16 12.92
C MET A 198 6.80 -0.98 13.20
N LYS A 199 8.03 -1.28 13.59
CA LYS A 199 9.09 -0.31 13.85
C LYS A 199 10.17 -0.49 12.80
N MET A 200 10.29 0.47 11.89
CA MET A 200 11.25 0.44 10.80
C MET A 200 12.25 1.58 10.95
N TYR A 201 13.56 1.27 11.00
CA TYR A 201 14.60 2.26 11.24
C TYR A 201 15.85 2.02 10.39
N GLY A 202 16.33 3.06 9.72
CA GLY A 202 17.62 3.01 9.00
C GLY A 202 17.71 1.96 7.90
N ASN A 203 16.57 1.49 7.39
CA ASN A 203 16.53 0.58 6.25
C ASN A 203 16.86 1.34 4.97
N SER A 204 17.39 0.65 3.95
CA SER A 204 17.73 1.27 2.67
C SER A 204 17.40 0.38 1.48
N ALA A 205 16.97 0.99 0.38
CA ALA A 205 16.73 0.30 -0.88
C ALA A 205 17.43 1.06 -2.02
N ASP A 206 18.16 0.34 -2.86
CA ASP A 206 18.89 0.93 -3.98
C ASP A 206 17.96 1.60 -5.02
N LYS A 207 16.67 1.22 -5.08
CA LYS A 207 15.68 1.80 -6.01
C LYS A 207 14.57 2.55 -5.30
N ALA A 208 13.72 1.86 -4.54
CA ALA A 208 12.51 2.45 -3.98
C ALA A 208 11.97 1.67 -2.78
N GLY A 209 11.24 2.38 -1.91
CA GLY A 209 10.71 1.85 -0.66
C GLY A 209 11.86 1.50 0.30
N GLN A 210 12.48 2.51 0.90
CA GLN A 210 13.62 2.30 1.80
C GLN A 210 13.27 1.32 2.93
N SER A 211 12.05 1.36 3.43
CA SER A 211 11.54 0.42 4.42
C SER A 211 10.52 -0.56 3.84
N LEU A 212 9.56 -0.11 3.04
CA LEU A 212 8.50 -0.95 2.47
C LEU A 212 8.29 -0.61 0.99
N TYR A 213 8.29 -1.65 0.15
CA TYR A 213 7.81 -1.55 -1.23
C TYR A 213 6.68 -2.54 -1.51
N VAL A 214 5.62 -2.08 -2.19
CA VAL A 214 4.42 -2.88 -2.45
C VAL A 214 4.07 -2.89 -3.93
N ALA A 215 3.96 -4.07 -4.53
CA ALA A 215 3.46 -4.28 -5.89
C ALA A 215 2.22 -5.19 -5.88
N MET A 216 1.03 -4.59 -5.76
CA MET A 216 -0.22 -5.34 -5.82
C MET A 216 -1.38 -4.55 -6.44
N PRO A 217 -2.39 -5.22 -7.03
CA PRO A 217 -3.49 -4.55 -7.72
C PRO A 217 -4.40 -3.68 -6.82
N ILE A 218 -4.34 -3.93 -5.50
CA ILE A 218 -5.26 -3.43 -4.47
C ILE A 218 -4.58 -2.51 -3.46
N VAL A 219 -3.39 -2.00 -3.80
CA VAL A 219 -2.55 -1.22 -2.88
C VAL A 219 -3.22 0.06 -2.40
N ILE A 220 -4.00 0.71 -3.26
CA ILE A 220 -4.72 1.93 -2.94
C ILE A 220 -5.78 1.64 -1.88
N GLU A 221 -6.55 0.57 -2.08
CA GLU A 221 -7.62 0.13 -1.19
C GLU A 221 -7.07 -0.30 0.17
N TRP A 222 -5.93 -1.00 0.19
CA TRP A 222 -5.25 -1.34 1.44
C TRP A 222 -4.80 -0.10 2.20
N CYS A 223 -4.19 0.88 1.51
CA CYS A 223 -3.80 2.16 2.12
C CYS A 223 -5.00 2.94 2.68
N ARG A 224 -6.17 2.83 2.03
CA ARG A 224 -7.41 3.48 2.46
C ARG A 224 -8.13 2.75 3.59
N THR A 225 -7.72 1.52 3.92
CA THR A 225 -8.32 0.74 5.00
C THR A 225 -7.97 1.36 6.36
N GLY A 226 -8.96 1.49 7.25
CA GLY A 226 -8.77 2.12 8.56
C GLY A 226 -8.71 3.65 8.49
N ILE A 227 -7.94 4.25 9.40
CA ILE A 227 -7.78 5.71 9.48
C ILE A 227 -6.32 6.06 9.19
N ASN A 228 -6.08 6.92 8.20
CA ASN A 228 -4.74 7.46 7.87
C ASN A 228 -3.66 6.37 7.79
N GLY A 229 -3.90 5.33 6.97
CA GLY A 229 -2.92 4.28 6.67
C GLY A 229 -2.57 3.37 7.85
N GLU A 230 -3.43 3.29 8.87
CA GLU A 230 -3.22 2.52 10.12
C GLU A 230 -2.65 1.11 9.89
N TYR A 231 -3.16 0.40 8.90
CA TYR A 231 -2.79 -0.99 8.59
C TYR A 231 -1.51 -1.12 7.75
N VAL A 232 -0.90 -0.01 7.33
CA VAL A 232 0.27 0.02 6.42
C VAL A 232 1.48 0.69 7.06
N LYS A 233 1.27 1.82 7.74
CA LYS A 233 2.33 2.80 8.01
C LYS A 233 3.35 2.40 9.08
N GLY A 234 3.03 1.46 9.97
CA GLY A 234 3.87 1.16 11.13
C GLY A 234 4.17 2.41 11.97
N ASN A 235 5.46 2.77 12.07
CA ASN A 235 5.97 3.97 12.75
C ASN A 235 6.20 5.19 11.83
N TYR A 236 5.79 5.15 10.57
CA TYR A 236 5.88 6.28 9.65
C TYR A 236 5.02 7.47 10.12
N SER A 237 5.58 8.68 10.03
CA SER A 237 4.94 9.94 10.37
C SER A 237 4.63 10.74 9.10
N ASP A 238 3.35 11.11 8.90
CA ASP A 238 2.92 12.02 7.82
C ASP A 238 3.57 13.43 7.91
N ILE A 239 4.35 13.71 8.97
CA ILE A 239 5.01 15.00 9.22
C ILE A 239 6.53 14.87 9.08
N ASP A 240 7.11 13.81 9.63
CA ASP A 240 8.55 13.72 9.86
C ASP A 240 9.27 12.69 8.99
N SER A 241 8.55 11.70 8.44
CA SER A 241 9.15 10.62 7.66
C SER A 241 9.39 11.05 6.21
N ASP A 242 10.43 10.47 5.59
CA ASP A 242 10.64 10.63 4.16
C ASP A 242 9.66 9.74 3.41
N GLU A 243 8.87 10.31 2.51
CA GLU A 243 7.91 9.58 1.67
C GLU A 243 8.53 8.45 0.82
N SER A 244 9.85 8.43 0.61
CA SER A 244 10.56 7.31 -0.03
C SER A 244 10.71 6.07 0.87
N ASP A 245 10.41 6.19 2.17
CA ASP A 245 10.41 5.04 3.09
C ASP A 245 9.36 4.00 2.68
N LEU A 246 8.18 4.48 2.29
CA LEU A 246 7.02 3.65 1.95
C LEU A 246 6.54 3.98 0.54
N GLU A 247 6.85 3.11 -0.41
CA GLU A 247 6.46 3.28 -1.82
C GLU A 247 5.74 2.04 -2.36
N GLY A 248 5.04 2.20 -3.48
CA GLY A 248 4.46 1.07 -4.16
C GLY A 248 3.83 1.42 -5.49
N ILE A 249 3.29 0.40 -6.14
CA ILE A 249 2.70 0.48 -7.46
C ILE A 249 1.45 -0.40 -7.54
N ARG A 250 0.40 0.10 -8.18
CA ARG A 250 -0.88 -0.59 -8.34
C ARG A 250 -0.84 -1.61 -9.49
N VAL A 251 0.09 -2.56 -9.38
CA VAL A 251 0.34 -3.58 -10.40
C VAL A 251 0.61 -4.92 -9.72
N GLY A 252 -0.02 -5.99 -10.18
CA GLY A 252 0.20 -7.33 -9.64
C GLY A 252 1.56 -7.91 -10.00
N TYR A 253 2.02 -8.91 -9.25
CA TYR A 253 3.36 -9.50 -9.35
C TYR A 253 3.77 -9.87 -10.79
N SER A 254 2.92 -10.55 -11.56
CA SER A 254 3.26 -10.94 -12.94
C SER A 254 3.55 -9.72 -13.81
N ASN A 255 2.63 -8.76 -13.84
CA ASN A 255 2.77 -7.55 -14.63
C ASN A 255 3.95 -6.69 -14.15
N PHE A 256 4.20 -6.61 -12.84
CA PHE A 256 5.34 -5.87 -12.29
C PHE A 256 6.68 -6.42 -12.80
N ASN A 257 6.78 -7.73 -13.02
CA ASN A 257 7.96 -8.36 -13.61
C ASN A 257 8.12 -8.09 -15.11
N ASP A 258 7.05 -7.68 -15.80
CA ASP A 258 7.06 -7.37 -17.23
C ASP A 258 7.27 -5.87 -17.51
N LEU A 259 7.13 -5.00 -16.50
CA LEU A 259 7.29 -3.56 -16.67
C LEU A 259 8.75 -3.15 -16.86
N SER A 260 8.96 -2.13 -17.71
CA SER A 260 10.25 -1.49 -17.85
C SER A 260 10.57 -0.60 -16.64
N GLN A 261 11.84 -0.22 -16.50
CA GLN A 261 12.25 0.80 -15.52
C GLN A 261 11.44 2.10 -15.66
N VAL A 262 11.21 2.54 -16.90
CA VAL A 262 10.51 3.79 -17.18
C VAL A 262 9.07 3.71 -16.68
N ASP A 263 8.40 2.59 -16.90
CA ASP A 263 7.02 2.40 -16.47
C ASP A 263 6.90 2.29 -14.95
N ILE A 264 7.80 1.55 -14.29
CA ILE A 264 7.82 1.44 -12.82
C ILE A 264 8.05 2.83 -12.19
N VAL A 265 9.07 3.56 -12.63
CA VAL A 265 9.38 4.91 -12.09
C VAL A 265 8.23 5.88 -12.36
N LYS A 266 7.54 5.74 -13.49
CA LYS A 266 6.41 6.59 -13.86
C LYS A 266 5.15 6.31 -13.02
N ASP A 267 4.90 5.07 -12.64
CA ASP A 267 3.63 4.66 -12.02
C ASP A 267 3.73 4.39 -10.50
N GLN A 268 4.92 4.16 -9.95
CA GLN A 268 5.11 4.03 -8.51
C GLN A 268 4.85 5.34 -7.78
N ARG A 269 4.37 5.27 -6.54
CA ARG A 269 4.07 6.44 -5.69
C ARG A 269 4.46 6.18 -4.24
N PRO A 270 4.75 7.23 -3.47
CA PRO A 270 4.66 7.13 -2.01
C PRO A 270 3.27 6.69 -1.59
N LEU A 271 3.21 5.70 -0.71
CA LEU A 271 1.95 5.14 -0.24
C LEU A 271 1.11 6.20 0.51
N GLU A 272 1.77 7.24 1.05
CA GLU A 272 1.11 8.37 1.74
C GLU A 272 0.02 9.03 0.90
N LEU A 273 0.24 9.14 -0.41
CA LEU A 273 -0.73 9.76 -1.31
C LEU A 273 -2.06 9.00 -1.37
N TRP A 274 -2.04 7.70 -1.05
CA TRP A 274 -3.24 6.86 -1.11
C TRP A 274 -4.03 6.84 0.19
N TRP A 275 -3.39 6.97 1.37
CA TRP A 275 -4.11 7.13 2.63
C TRP A 275 -4.49 8.58 2.96
N ARG A 276 -3.77 9.57 2.44
CA ARG A 276 -4.16 10.99 2.49
C ARG A 276 -5.13 11.31 1.35
N THR A 277 -6.25 10.60 1.39
CA THR A 277 -7.27 10.55 0.34
C THR A 277 -7.78 11.91 -0.13
N ILE A 278 -7.53 12.25 -1.39
CA ILE A 278 -8.13 13.38 -2.10
C ILE A 278 -8.69 12.84 -3.42
N TRP A 279 -9.99 12.99 -3.65
CA TRP A 279 -10.58 12.65 -4.95
C TRP A 279 -10.44 13.83 -5.89
N HIS A 280 -9.64 13.65 -6.92
CA HIS A 280 -9.33 14.69 -7.87
C HIS A 280 -10.41 14.79 -8.95
N ILE A 281 -10.72 16.01 -9.36
CA ILE A 281 -11.65 16.32 -10.43
C ILE A 281 -10.98 17.16 -11.50
N LEU A 282 -11.37 16.94 -12.75
CA LEU A 282 -10.89 17.67 -13.90
C LEU A 282 -12.01 17.85 -14.92
N ASN A 283 -12.39 19.10 -15.19
CA ASN A 283 -13.31 19.40 -16.28
C ASN A 283 -13.04 20.82 -16.76
N ARG A 284 -12.14 20.99 -17.73
CA ARG A 284 -11.84 22.30 -18.30
C ARG A 284 -12.09 22.28 -19.79
N ASN A 285 -13.01 23.11 -20.28
CA ASN A 285 -13.38 23.16 -21.70
C ASN A 285 -12.23 23.57 -22.63
N GLU A 286 -11.31 24.40 -22.13
CA GLU A 286 -10.15 24.89 -22.87
C GLU A 286 -9.00 23.87 -22.98
N LYS A 287 -9.18 22.67 -22.41
CA LYS A 287 -8.13 21.65 -22.31
C LYS A 287 -8.52 20.36 -23.01
N ALA A 288 -7.51 19.66 -23.52
CA ALA A 288 -7.69 18.45 -24.31
C ALA A 288 -8.19 17.26 -23.49
N PHE A 289 -7.83 17.21 -22.20
CA PHE A 289 -8.16 16.11 -21.30
C PHE A 289 -9.13 16.57 -20.22
N LYS A 290 -10.11 15.72 -19.94
CA LYS A 290 -11.06 15.85 -18.85
C LYS A 290 -11.03 14.56 -18.03
N GLY A 291 -11.50 14.64 -16.79
CA GLY A 291 -11.76 13.46 -15.99
C GLY A 291 -12.87 12.60 -16.59
N ILE A 292 -13.03 11.42 -16.03
CA ILE A 292 -14.06 10.45 -16.43
C ILE A 292 -14.75 9.99 -15.16
N ASP A 293 -16.09 10.12 -15.12
CA ASP A 293 -16.89 9.56 -14.04
C ASP A 293 -17.00 8.04 -14.22
N GLN A 294 -16.08 7.33 -13.57
CA GLN A 294 -15.98 5.87 -13.59
C GLN A 294 -15.51 5.36 -12.22
N ILE A 295 -15.83 4.10 -11.91
CA ILE A 295 -15.39 3.46 -10.67
C ILE A 295 -13.87 3.56 -10.56
N GLY A 296 -13.39 4.00 -9.39
CA GLY A 296 -11.96 4.16 -9.12
C GLY A 296 -11.34 5.47 -9.62
N CYS A 297 -12.11 6.38 -10.25
CA CYS A 297 -11.63 7.75 -10.46
C CYS A 297 -11.35 8.38 -9.09
N SER A 298 -10.14 8.87 -8.88
CA SER A 298 -9.74 9.48 -7.60
C SER A 298 -8.39 10.18 -7.68
N GLU A 299 -7.43 9.60 -8.40
CA GLU A 299 -6.08 10.13 -8.51
C GLU A 299 -6.01 11.32 -9.48
N TYR A 300 -5.02 12.19 -9.35
CA TYR A 300 -4.88 13.37 -10.22
C TYR A 300 -4.65 13.01 -11.70
N ASN A 301 -4.06 11.84 -11.97
CA ASN A 301 -3.84 11.25 -13.30
C ASN A 301 -4.98 10.33 -13.75
N ASN A 302 -5.96 10.05 -12.88
CA ASN A 302 -7.24 9.41 -13.20
C ASN A 302 -8.39 10.15 -12.48
N PRO A 303 -8.60 11.44 -12.80
CA PRO A 303 -9.54 12.28 -12.06
C PRO A 303 -10.99 11.99 -12.47
N CYS A 304 -11.92 12.23 -11.56
CA CYS A 304 -13.35 12.21 -11.86
C CYS A 304 -13.73 13.42 -12.73
N TYR A 305 -14.81 13.29 -13.50
CA TYR A 305 -15.33 14.38 -14.32
C TYR A 305 -16.12 15.39 -13.49
N SER A 306 -16.91 14.93 -12.50
CA SER A 306 -17.81 15.79 -11.73
C SER A 306 -17.57 15.75 -10.21
N ILE A 307 -17.93 16.85 -9.53
CA ILE A 307 -17.91 16.94 -8.06
C ILE A 307 -18.89 15.94 -7.44
N ASP A 308 -20.10 15.83 -7.99
CA ASP A 308 -21.15 14.96 -7.44
C ASP A 308 -20.71 13.49 -7.48
N TYR A 309 -20.19 13.05 -8.63
CA TYR A 309 -19.68 11.68 -8.77
C TYR A 309 -18.49 11.41 -7.84
N ALA A 310 -17.54 12.36 -7.72
CA ALA A 310 -16.45 12.23 -6.78
C ALA A 310 -16.94 12.08 -5.32
N ILE A 311 -17.97 12.83 -4.92
CA ILE A 311 -18.59 12.70 -3.59
C ILE A 311 -19.22 11.31 -3.40
N GLU A 312 -19.90 10.79 -4.41
CA GLU A 312 -20.49 9.44 -4.40
C GLU A 312 -19.41 8.35 -4.28
N GLN A 313 -18.33 8.46 -5.07
CA GLN A 313 -17.21 7.51 -5.01
C GLN A 313 -16.57 7.50 -3.63
N ILE A 314 -16.41 8.65 -2.96
CA ILE A 314 -15.91 8.68 -1.59
C ILE A 314 -16.79 7.86 -0.63
N SER A 315 -18.13 7.94 -0.76
CA SER A 315 -19.02 7.11 0.08
C SER A 315 -18.82 5.62 -0.20
N VAL A 316 -18.75 5.25 -1.47
CA VAL A 316 -18.67 3.84 -1.90
C VAL A 316 -17.32 3.24 -1.53
N GLU A 317 -16.22 3.92 -1.84
CA GLU A 317 -14.89 3.36 -1.64
C GLU A 317 -14.46 3.33 -0.18
N LEU A 318 -14.85 4.32 0.63
CA LEU A 318 -14.49 4.35 2.06
C LEU A 318 -15.56 3.72 2.97
N GLY A 319 -16.82 3.67 2.52
CA GLY A 319 -17.95 3.25 3.32
C GLY A 319 -18.76 2.08 2.76
N GLY A 320 -18.42 1.57 1.58
CA GLY A 320 -19.02 0.40 0.95
C GLY A 320 -20.31 0.66 0.16
N ILE A 321 -21.05 1.73 0.44
CA ILE A 321 -22.31 2.09 -0.24
C ILE A 321 -22.44 3.60 -0.42
N LEU A 322 -23.30 4.05 -1.35
CA LEU A 322 -23.50 5.47 -1.70
C LEU A 322 -23.94 6.35 -0.51
N THR A 323 -24.65 5.77 0.45
CA THR A 323 -25.23 6.49 1.60
C THR A 323 -24.36 6.42 2.86
N SER A 324 -23.17 5.83 2.77
CA SER A 324 -22.26 5.73 3.91
C SER A 324 -21.78 7.10 4.35
N THR A 325 -21.91 7.37 5.65
CA THR A 325 -21.48 8.64 6.23
C THR A 325 -19.98 8.65 6.42
N ILE A 326 -19.30 9.55 5.71
CA ILE A 326 -17.86 9.76 5.82
C ILE A 326 -17.62 11.04 6.62
N ALA A 327 -16.75 10.99 7.63
CA ALA A 327 -16.52 12.13 8.54
C ALA A 327 -16.14 13.41 7.78
N GLU A 328 -15.32 13.26 6.75
CA GLU A 328 -14.82 14.34 5.90
C GLU A 328 -14.64 13.86 4.46
N LYS A 329 -15.12 14.64 3.49
CA LYS A 329 -14.88 14.41 2.06
C LYS A 329 -13.94 15.45 1.49
N ARG A 330 -12.90 15.00 0.78
CA ARG A 330 -11.84 15.86 0.21
C ARG A 330 -11.88 15.78 -1.31
N ILE A 331 -12.07 16.94 -1.93
CA ILE A 331 -12.11 17.12 -3.38
C ILE A 331 -10.90 17.94 -3.81
N GLY A 332 -10.08 17.38 -4.70
CA GLY A 332 -8.91 18.03 -5.28
C GLY A 332 -9.23 18.59 -6.66
N ILE A 333 -8.98 19.87 -6.90
CA ILE A 333 -9.07 20.44 -8.24
C ILE A 333 -7.71 20.21 -8.93
N CYS A 334 -7.70 19.47 -10.05
CA CYS A 334 -6.49 19.28 -10.84
C CYS A 334 -5.92 20.61 -11.35
N GLU A 335 -4.63 20.63 -11.66
CA GLU A 335 -3.90 21.84 -12.07
C GLU A 335 -4.55 22.58 -13.25
N GLU A 336 -5.08 21.83 -14.22
CA GLU A 336 -5.79 22.35 -15.39
C GLU A 336 -7.15 23.01 -15.05
N GLY A 337 -7.67 22.78 -13.83
CA GLY A 337 -8.84 23.42 -13.27
C GLY A 337 -10.18 22.77 -13.61
N TYR A 338 -11.25 23.44 -13.18
CA TYR A 338 -12.61 22.92 -13.25
C TYR A 338 -13.63 23.99 -13.68
N ASP A 339 -14.49 23.66 -14.62
CA ASP A 339 -15.59 24.47 -15.11
C ASP A 339 -16.88 24.05 -14.39
N LEU A 340 -17.35 24.91 -13.49
CA LEU A 340 -18.63 24.77 -12.83
C LEU A 340 -19.72 25.34 -13.75
N THR A 341 -20.39 24.44 -14.47
CA THR A 341 -21.41 24.80 -15.45
C THR A 341 -22.82 24.87 -14.88
N SER A 342 -23.04 24.46 -13.64
CA SER A 342 -24.34 24.53 -12.94
C SER A 342 -24.12 24.80 -11.45
N PRO A 343 -25.03 25.52 -10.76
CA PRO A 343 -24.96 25.67 -9.31
C PRO A 343 -25.01 24.33 -8.57
N ILE A 344 -24.20 24.20 -7.51
CA ILE A 344 -24.15 23.02 -6.63
C ILE A 344 -24.59 23.37 -5.22
N GLN A 345 -25.29 22.44 -4.56
CA GLN A 345 -25.70 22.58 -3.16
C GLN A 345 -25.26 21.36 -2.35
N PHE A 346 -24.44 21.61 -1.34
CA PHE A 346 -24.02 20.62 -0.37
C PHE A 346 -24.95 20.61 0.85
N SER A 347 -25.28 19.42 1.31
CA SER A 347 -26.05 19.20 2.55
C SER A 347 -25.64 17.87 3.16
N LYS A 348 -25.75 17.72 4.48
CA LYS A 348 -25.41 16.44 5.15
C LYS A 348 -26.20 15.26 4.58
N SER A 349 -27.46 15.49 4.19
CA SER A 349 -28.35 14.48 3.62
C SER A 349 -28.04 14.12 2.17
N SER A 350 -27.47 15.05 1.38
CA SER A 350 -27.13 14.77 -0.02
C SER A 350 -25.70 14.24 -0.18
N THR A 351 -24.78 14.68 0.67
CA THR A 351 -23.35 14.36 0.54
C THR A 351 -22.88 13.31 1.55
N TYR A 352 -23.71 12.92 2.51
CA TYR A 352 -23.38 11.96 3.57
C TYR A 352 -22.06 12.29 4.28
N THR A 353 -21.85 13.57 4.59
CA THR A 353 -20.69 14.03 5.35
C THR A 353 -20.99 15.30 6.15
N ASN A 354 -20.22 15.51 7.21
CA ASN A 354 -20.26 16.75 7.97
C ASN A 354 -19.38 17.85 7.39
N ILE A 355 -18.33 17.48 6.63
CA ILE A 355 -17.30 18.41 6.16
C ILE A 355 -16.96 18.10 4.71
N ILE A 356 -17.03 19.13 3.86
CA ILE A 356 -16.44 19.09 2.51
C ILE A 356 -15.27 20.04 2.46
N LYS A 357 -14.12 19.52 2.04
CA LYS A 357 -12.92 20.30 1.75
C LYS A 357 -12.65 20.28 0.25
N ILE A 358 -12.65 21.45 -0.38
CA ILE A 358 -12.22 21.65 -1.76
C ILE A 358 -10.82 22.26 -1.73
N MET A 359 -9.86 21.58 -2.34
CA MET A 359 -8.45 21.95 -2.25
C MET A 359 -7.75 21.83 -3.60
N LYS A 360 -6.57 22.43 -3.72
CA LYS A 360 -5.71 22.23 -4.89
C LYS A 360 -5.22 20.77 -4.99
N GLN A 361 -4.82 20.36 -6.19
CA GLN A 361 -4.23 19.04 -6.46
C GLN A 361 -3.16 18.67 -5.43
N LEU A 362 -3.29 17.46 -4.86
CA LEU A 362 -2.35 16.85 -3.91
C LEU A 362 -1.99 17.75 -2.71
N TYR A 363 -2.94 18.55 -2.21
CA TYR A 363 -2.72 19.50 -1.12
C TYR A 363 -2.05 18.87 0.13
N MET A 364 -1.08 19.60 0.71
CA MET A 364 -0.24 19.21 1.85
C MET A 364 0.71 18.03 1.62
N THR A 365 0.95 17.62 0.38
CA THR A 365 2.03 16.68 0.03
C THR A 365 3.14 17.43 -0.68
N LYS A 366 4.34 16.84 -0.83
CA LYS A 366 5.42 17.49 -1.59
C LYS A 366 5.14 17.59 -3.10
N TYR A 367 4.11 16.88 -3.60
CA TYR A 367 3.69 16.85 -5.00
C TYR A 367 2.52 17.80 -5.31
N ASN A 368 2.15 18.67 -4.37
CA ASN A 368 1.06 19.61 -4.59
C ASN A 368 1.35 20.55 -5.77
N MET A 369 0.31 20.89 -6.54
CA MET A 369 0.48 21.82 -7.67
C MET A 369 0.97 23.19 -7.20
N GLU A 370 1.71 23.90 -8.05
CA GLU A 370 2.09 25.28 -7.76
C GLU A 370 0.87 26.23 -7.80
N GLY A 371 0.93 27.32 -7.02
CA GLY A 371 -0.11 28.33 -7.01
C GLY A 371 -1.47 27.87 -6.46
N LYS A 372 -2.55 28.34 -7.10
CA LYS A 372 -3.95 28.07 -6.73
C LYS A 372 -4.64 27.30 -7.84
N ALA A 373 -5.39 26.27 -7.49
CA ALA A 373 -6.26 25.58 -8.45
C ALA A 373 -7.46 26.45 -8.80
N GLU A 374 -7.91 26.38 -10.04
CA GLU A 374 -8.94 27.30 -10.55
C GLU A 374 -10.28 26.60 -10.77
N ILE A 375 -11.35 27.21 -10.24
CA ILE A 375 -12.74 26.87 -10.57
C ILE A 375 -13.32 28.05 -11.36
N LYS A 376 -13.76 27.81 -12.60
CA LYS A 376 -14.41 28.79 -13.46
C LYS A 376 -15.90 28.56 -13.47
N ILE A 377 -16.64 29.60 -13.16
CA ILE A 377 -18.10 29.59 -13.17
C ILE A 377 -18.59 30.02 -14.55
N ILE A 378 -19.38 29.16 -15.19
CA ILE A 378 -19.90 29.38 -16.54
C ILE A 378 -21.43 29.48 -16.47
N LYS A 379 -21.95 30.71 -16.48
CA LYS A 379 -23.40 30.97 -16.53
C LYS A 379 -23.96 30.83 -17.94
N GLY A 380 -23.16 31.15 -18.96
CA GLY A 380 -23.62 31.16 -20.35
C GLY A 380 -24.38 32.44 -20.74
N GLY A 381 -24.11 33.56 -20.07
CA GLY A 381 -24.65 34.88 -20.42
C GLY A 381 -25.86 35.34 -19.60
N TYR A 382 -26.33 36.55 -19.89
CA TYR A 382 -27.33 37.26 -19.05
C TYR A 382 -28.72 36.61 -19.07
N ALA A 383 -29.14 36.04 -20.20
CA ALA A 383 -30.44 35.40 -20.36
C ALA A 383 -30.51 33.97 -19.83
N SER A 384 -29.42 33.44 -19.26
CA SER A 384 -29.38 32.09 -18.71
C SER A 384 -30.24 31.97 -17.46
N ASN A 385 -31.08 30.93 -17.44
CA ASN A 385 -31.97 30.59 -16.34
C ASN A 385 -31.34 29.60 -15.34
N ILE A 386 -30.04 29.30 -15.48
CA ILE A 386 -29.36 28.25 -14.72
C ILE A 386 -29.28 28.54 -13.21
N GLU A 387 -29.45 29.79 -12.82
CA GLU A 387 -29.45 30.24 -11.42
C GLU A 387 -30.84 30.14 -10.77
N ASN A 388 -31.90 29.85 -11.53
CA ASN A 388 -33.28 29.84 -11.03
C ASN A 388 -33.47 28.73 -9.99
N GLY A 389 -33.95 29.11 -8.80
CA GLY A 389 -34.18 28.18 -7.69
C GLY A 389 -32.95 27.90 -6.82
N HIS A 390 -31.78 28.43 -7.17
CA HIS A 390 -30.55 28.27 -6.39
C HIS A 390 -30.26 29.49 -5.51
N LYS A 391 -29.58 29.29 -4.39
CA LYS A 391 -29.18 30.37 -3.47
C LYS A 391 -27.77 30.89 -3.70
N GLY A 392 -26.91 30.08 -4.33
CA GLY A 392 -25.57 30.46 -4.75
C GLY A 392 -24.99 29.42 -5.72
N TRP A 393 -23.92 29.77 -6.43
CA TRP A 393 -23.24 28.85 -7.35
C TRP A 393 -22.60 27.66 -6.66
N ILE A 394 -22.03 27.90 -5.48
CA ILE A 394 -21.61 26.86 -4.55
C ILE A 394 -22.31 27.17 -3.23
N SER A 395 -23.21 26.29 -2.82
CA SER A 395 -24.00 26.50 -1.63
C SER A 395 -23.86 25.38 -0.60
N ALA A 396 -23.95 25.73 0.68
CA ALA A 396 -24.00 24.81 1.80
C ALA A 396 -25.34 24.97 2.53
N SER A 397 -25.83 23.88 3.13
CA SER A 397 -27.11 23.86 3.85
C SER A 397 -27.11 22.75 4.90
N GLY A 398 -28.02 22.83 5.88
CA GLY A 398 -28.16 21.79 6.91
C GLY A 398 -26.95 21.70 7.85
N GLY A 399 -26.21 22.80 8.04
CA GLY A 399 -25.07 22.88 8.96
C GLY A 399 -23.85 22.06 8.51
N ILE A 400 -23.69 21.80 7.22
CA ILE A 400 -22.47 21.22 6.65
C ILE A 400 -21.35 22.27 6.63
N GLU A 401 -20.13 21.86 6.96
CA GLU A 401 -18.95 22.72 6.90
C GLU A 401 -18.31 22.64 5.50
N LEU A 402 -18.13 23.78 4.84
CA LEU A 402 -17.47 23.86 3.53
C LEU A 402 -16.16 24.65 3.67
N LYS A 403 -15.03 24.03 3.29
CA LYS A 403 -13.69 24.63 3.39
C LYS A 403 -13.02 24.68 2.02
N PHE A 404 -12.34 25.79 1.74
CA PHE A 404 -11.56 25.99 0.52
C PHE A 404 -10.08 26.18 0.85
N TYR A 405 -9.21 25.46 0.16
CA TYR A 405 -7.76 25.53 0.34
C TYR A 405 -7.08 25.80 -0.99
N PHE A 406 -6.50 26.99 -1.15
CA PHE A 406 -5.77 27.39 -2.36
C PHE A 406 -6.61 27.31 -3.64
N ILE A 407 -7.87 27.72 -3.57
CA ILE A 407 -8.78 27.80 -4.72
C ILE A 407 -8.90 29.24 -5.20
N LYS A 408 -8.85 29.42 -6.52
CA LYS A 408 -9.15 30.67 -7.23
C LYS A 408 -10.47 30.50 -7.97
N LEU A 409 -11.42 31.38 -7.68
CA LEU A 409 -12.70 31.43 -8.40
C LEU A 409 -12.60 32.46 -9.52
N VAL A 410 -12.96 32.06 -10.74
CA VAL A 410 -13.06 32.94 -11.90
C VAL A 410 -14.42 32.77 -12.58
N THR A 411 -14.77 33.67 -13.49
CA THR A 411 -16.08 33.67 -14.15
C THR A 411 -15.93 33.82 -15.66
N ASP A 412 -16.96 33.43 -16.40
CA ASP A 412 -17.14 33.74 -17.82
C ASP A 412 -17.50 35.22 -18.10
N LYS A 413 -17.33 36.10 -17.09
CA LYS A 413 -17.71 37.53 -17.09
C LYS A 413 -19.21 37.80 -17.14
N SER A 414 -20.06 36.77 -17.00
CA SER A 414 -21.50 36.96 -16.87
C SER A 414 -21.86 37.69 -15.57
N LYS A 415 -22.97 38.43 -15.61
CA LYS A 415 -23.59 38.99 -14.40
C LYS A 415 -24.40 37.90 -13.69
N PHE A 416 -24.05 37.60 -12.44
CA PHE A 416 -24.76 36.64 -11.61
C PHE A 416 -25.95 37.26 -10.89
N ASN A 417 -27.04 36.51 -10.77
CA ASN A 417 -28.23 36.88 -10.02
C ASN A 417 -28.19 36.36 -8.58
N ILE A 418 -27.28 35.43 -8.30
CA ILE A 418 -27.06 34.81 -6.99
C ILE A 418 -25.57 34.94 -6.61
N PRO A 419 -25.20 34.94 -5.32
CA PRO A 419 -23.80 34.98 -4.91
C PRO A 419 -23.03 33.74 -5.40
N ILE A 420 -21.69 33.89 -5.50
CA ILE A 420 -20.83 32.75 -5.85
C ILE A 420 -20.85 31.68 -4.75
N ILE A 421 -20.73 32.11 -3.49
CA ILE A 421 -20.80 31.22 -2.32
C ILE A 421 -21.98 31.64 -1.44
N TYR A 422 -22.80 30.68 -1.02
CA TYR A 422 -23.90 30.86 -0.08
C TYR A 422 -23.85 29.78 1.00
N ILE A 423 -23.68 30.14 2.28
CA ILE A 423 -23.56 29.18 3.40
C ILE A 423 -24.75 29.30 4.34
#